data_AF-A0A9W3GA77-F1
#
_entry.id   AF-A0A9W3GA77-F1
#
_cell.length_a   1.000
_cell.length_b   1.000
_cell.length_c   1.000
_cell.angle_alpha   90.00
_cell.angle_beta   90.00
_cell.angle_gamma   90.00
#
_symmetry.space_group_name_H-M   'P 1'
#
loop_
_entity.id
_entity.type
_entity.pdbx_description
1 polymer ?
#
loop_
_entity_poly.entity_id
_entity_poly.type
_entity_poly.pdbx_seq_one_letter_code
_entity_poly.pdbx_strand_id
1 'polypeptide(L)'
;MCFNYAKKNVEQNNLSDLIKVVKVPQKTLLMDALKEESEIIYDFCMCNPPFFANQLEAKGVNSRNPRRPPPSSVNTGGITEIMAEGGELEFVKRIIHDSLQLKKRLRWYSCMLGKKCSLAPLKEELRIQGVPKVAYTEFCQGRTMRWALAWSFYDDVTVPSPPSKRRKLEKPRKPITFVVLESVMKELSLKASSLGSETVEGIVVVTTWIEKILTDLKVQHKRVPCGKEEVSLFLTAVENSWIHLRRKKRDRVRQLREVPRAPKNVIQALEEKKSTPKECGSSQDLASGPGESAPCALQEGESATVEGHGPNQDSLSQDENPEPMEDERSEEKGEMEVLEGCKGSGHGAQDREASEQFSSPVSEKGNHLQGVAGRYLFKCLINVKKEVDDALVEMHWVEGQNRDLMNQLCTYIRNQIFRLVAS
;
A
#
# COMPACT_ATOMS: atom_id res chain seq x y z
N MET A 1 47.04 -9.97 -9.18
CA MET A 1 46.79 -11.39 -9.49
C MET A 1 45.78 -11.57 -10.61
N CYS A 2 44.57 -11.02 -10.52
CA CYS A 2 43.41 -11.38 -11.36
C CYS A 2 43.68 -11.36 -12.88
N PHE A 3 44.39 -10.37 -13.42
CA PHE A 3 44.79 -10.30 -14.84
C PHE A 3 45.54 -11.57 -15.32
N ASN A 4 46.52 -12.06 -14.56
CA ASN A 4 47.32 -13.24 -14.92
C ASN A 4 46.44 -14.51 -14.97
N TYR A 5 45.53 -14.65 -14.00
CA TYR A 5 44.57 -15.76 -13.97
C TYR A 5 43.54 -15.66 -15.10
N ALA A 6 43.02 -14.46 -15.38
CA ALA A 6 42.09 -14.24 -16.49
C ALA A 6 42.72 -14.59 -17.84
N LYS A 7 43.95 -14.12 -18.10
CA LYS A 7 44.70 -14.46 -19.33
C LYS A 7 44.92 -15.97 -19.45
N LYS A 8 45.48 -16.61 -18.41
CA LYS A 8 45.67 -18.08 -18.40
C LYS A 8 44.36 -18.85 -18.61
N ASN A 9 43.27 -18.39 -18.00
CA ASN A 9 41.96 -19.03 -18.12
C ASN A 9 41.38 -18.94 -19.54
N VAL A 10 41.67 -17.88 -20.29
CA VAL A 10 41.30 -17.77 -21.72
C VAL A 10 42.20 -18.68 -22.57
N GLU A 11 43.51 -18.64 -22.35
CA GLU A 11 44.50 -19.43 -23.10
C GLU A 11 44.25 -20.94 -22.97
N GLN A 12 44.04 -21.44 -21.75
CA GLN A 12 43.81 -22.88 -21.49
C GLN A 12 42.43 -23.39 -21.96
N ASN A 13 41.54 -22.51 -22.43
CA ASN A 13 40.26 -22.86 -23.06
C ASN A 13 40.24 -22.55 -24.57
N ASN A 14 41.37 -22.14 -25.16
CA ASN A 14 41.50 -21.79 -26.57
C ASN A 14 40.56 -20.65 -27.04
N LEU A 15 40.20 -19.72 -26.14
CA LEU A 15 39.27 -18.61 -26.44
C LEU A 15 39.97 -17.28 -26.79
N SER A 16 41.28 -17.29 -27.03
CA SER A 16 42.10 -16.09 -27.27
C SER A 16 41.61 -15.25 -28.45
N ASP A 17 41.09 -15.89 -29.50
CA ASP A 17 40.57 -15.22 -30.71
C ASP A 17 39.25 -14.47 -30.46
N LEU A 18 38.59 -14.74 -29.34
CA LEU A 18 37.31 -14.14 -28.93
C LEU A 18 37.43 -13.24 -27.69
N ILE A 19 38.50 -13.36 -26.89
CA ILE A 19 38.63 -12.70 -25.58
C ILE A 19 40.01 -12.06 -25.41
N LYS A 20 40.12 -10.79 -25.82
CA LYS A 20 41.30 -9.92 -25.65
C LYS A 20 41.44 -9.44 -24.19
N VAL A 21 42.19 -10.16 -23.36
CA VAL A 21 42.44 -9.78 -21.94
C VAL A 21 43.48 -8.66 -21.84
N VAL A 22 43.04 -7.45 -21.48
CA VAL A 22 43.89 -6.25 -21.30
C VAL A 22 44.08 -5.86 -19.83
N LYS A 23 45.15 -5.12 -19.51
CA LYS A 23 45.43 -4.56 -18.18
C LYS A 23 45.40 -3.03 -18.25
N VAL A 24 44.36 -2.41 -17.72
CA VAL A 24 44.16 -0.95 -17.74
C VAL A 24 44.67 -0.26 -16.45
N PRO A 25 44.94 1.06 -16.49
CA PRO A 25 45.18 1.87 -15.28
C PRO A 25 43.94 1.93 -14.36
N GLN A 26 44.13 2.18 -13.08
CA GLN A 26 43.02 2.25 -12.11
C GLN A 26 42.15 3.52 -12.22
N LYS A 27 42.61 4.57 -12.91
CA LYS A 27 41.93 5.89 -12.97
C LYS A 27 40.82 5.98 -14.02
N THR A 28 40.73 5.01 -14.93
CA THR A 28 40.01 5.13 -16.21
C THR A 28 39.26 3.82 -16.49
N LEU A 29 37.97 3.89 -16.83
CA LEU A 29 37.11 2.70 -16.92
C LEU A 29 36.92 2.20 -18.35
N LEU A 30 36.21 2.95 -19.19
CA LEU A 30 35.93 2.58 -20.58
C LEU A 30 36.79 3.37 -21.58
N MET A 31 37.19 4.60 -21.24
CA MET A 31 37.92 5.48 -22.16
C MET A 31 39.27 4.92 -22.60
N ASP A 32 40.18 4.64 -21.66
CA ASP A 32 41.52 4.13 -22.00
C ASP A 32 41.45 2.73 -22.64
N ALA A 33 40.46 1.90 -22.25
CA ALA A 33 40.23 0.59 -22.84
C ALA A 33 39.79 0.66 -24.32
N LEU A 34 39.16 1.75 -24.75
CA LEU A 34 38.63 1.97 -26.09
C LEU A 34 39.35 3.10 -26.84
N LYS A 35 40.57 3.44 -26.42
CA LYS A 35 41.34 4.57 -26.96
C LYS A 35 41.90 4.31 -28.35
N GLU A 36 42.33 3.08 -28.63
CA GLU A 36 42.96 2.67 -29.89
C GLU A 36 41.93 2.19 -30.93
N GLU A 37 40.78 1.66 -30.48
CA GLU A 37 39.77 1.00 -31.32
C GLU A 37 38.63 1.96 -31.70
N SER A 38 38.98 3.11 -32.27
CA SER A 38 38.04 4.22 -32.56
C SER A 38 36.88 3.84 -33.48
N GLU A 39 37.15 3.02 -34.49
CA GLU A 39 36.19 2.67 -35.57
C GLU A 39 35.17 1.59 -35.18
N ILE A 40 35.48 0.77 -34.17
CA ILE A 40 34.62 -0.35 -33.77
C ILE A 40 33.48 0.16 -32.88
N ILE A 41 32.24 -0.07 -33.33
CA ILE A 41 31.04 0.09 -32.51
C ILE A 41 30.78 -1.24 -31.80
N TYR A 42 30.84 -1.22 -30.47
CA TYR A 42 30.60 -2.40 -29.63
C TYR A 42 29.10 -2.58 -29.34
N ASP A 43 28.60 -3.82 -29.31
CA ASP A 43 27.21 -4.08 -28.94
C ASP A 43 26.90 -3.75 -27.47
N PHE A 44 27.80 -4.11 -26.55
CA PHE A 44 27.58 -3.84 -25.12
C PHE A 44 28.88 -3.71 -24.31
N CYS A 45 28.77 -3.06 -23.15
CA CYS A 45 29.65 -3.34 -22.02
C CYS A 45 28.85 -3.92 -20.85
N MET A 46 29.51 -4.74 -20.02
CA MET A 46 28.95 -5.28 -18.78
C MET A 46 29.98 -5.17 -17.64
N CYS A 47 29.50 -4.91 -16.43
CA CYS A 47 30.35 -4.69 -15.28
C CYS A 47 29.74 -5.30 -13.99
N ASN A 48 30.59 -5.90 -13.17
CA ASN A 48 30.32 -6.21 -11.77
C ASN A 48 31.19 -5.27 -10.91
N PRO A 49 30.63 -4.18 -10.36
CA PRO A 49 31.40 -3.13 -9.71
C PRO A 49 31.78 -3.53 -8.27
N PRO A 50 32.87 -2.99 -7.71
CA PRO A 50 33.16 -3.11 -6.29
C PRO A 50 32.03 -2.47 -5.46
N PHE A 51 31.29 -3.29 -4.72
CA PHE A 51 30.06 -2.85 -4.07
C PHE A 51 30.26 -1.87 -2.91
N PHE A 52 31.34 -2.01 -2.15
CA PHE A 52 31.46 -1.41 -0.82
C PHE A 52 32.24 -0.10 -0.82
N ALA A 53 31.75 0.90 -0.07
CA ALA A 53 32.46 2.18 0.07
C ALA A 53 33.62 2.11 1.08
N ASN A 54 33.56 1.18 2.05
CA ASN A 54 34.55 1.05 3.12
C ASN A 54 34.52 -0.35 3.76
N GLN A 55 35.47 -0.59 4.66
CA GLN A 55 35.67 -1.89 5.32
C GLN A 55 34.52 -2.30 6.26
N LEU A 56 33.78 -1.36 6.86
CA LEU A 56 32.60 -1.68 7.69
C LEU A 56 31.46 -2.20 6.82
N GLU A 57 31.22 -1.57 5.67
CA GLU A 57 30.21 -2.02 4.73
C GLU A 57 30.57 -3.40 4.14
N ALA A 58 31.85 -3.62 3.81
CA ALA A 58 32.34 -4.92 3.35
C ALA A 58 32.26 -6.03 4.42
N LYS A 59 32.37 -5.69 5.71
CA LYS A 59 32.10 -6.59 6.85
C LYS A 59 30.61 -6.85 7.08
N GLY A 60 29.71 -6.10 6.44
CA GLY A 60 28.25 -6.28 6.54
C GLY A 60 27.63 -5.91 7.90
N VAL A 61 28.38 -5.26 8.80
CA VAL A 61 27.96 -4.96 10.18
C VAL A 61 26.89 -3.87 10.30
N ASN A 62 26.61 -3.15 9.21
CA ASN A 62 25.63 -2.06 9.12
C ASN A 62 24.18 -2.59 9.15
N SER A 63 23.77 -3.16 10.29
CA SER A 63 22.47 -3.79 10.52
C SER A 63 21.72 -3.13 11.69
N ARG A 64 20.44 -2.79 11.48
CA ARG A 64 19.54 -2.25 12.53
C ARG A 64 19.29 -3.22 13.69
N ASN A 65 19.62 -4.50 13.53
CA ASN A 65 19.55 -5.52 14.56
C ASN A 65 20.88 -6.28 14.58
N PRO A 66 21.63 -6.31 15.70
CA PRO A 66 22.89 -7.04 15.80
C PRO A 66 22.68 -8.57 15.70
N ARG A 67 21.49 -9.09 16.05
CA ARG A 67 21.12 -10.51 15.90
C ARG A 67 20.67 -10.87 14.48
N ARG A 68 21.10 -10.11 13.46
CA ARG A 68 20.86 -10.45 12.05
C ARG A 68 21.72 -11.68 11.70
N PRO A 69 21.14 -12.77 11.16
CA PRO A 69 21.94 -13.93 10.74
C PRO A 69 23.00 -13.55 9.70
N PRO A 70 24.22 -14.10 9.78
CA PRO A 70 25.28 -13.87 8.80
C PRO A 70 24.90 -14.43 7.42
N PRO A 71 25.52 -13.96 6.33
CA PRO A 71 25.37 -14.58 5.02
C PRO A 71 25.92 -16.01 5.03
N SER A 72 25.29 -16.91 4.28
CA SER A 72 25.77 -18.29 4.06
C SER A 72 26.92 -18.38 3.04
N SER A 73 27.49 -17.24 2.64
CA SER A 73 28.53 -17.11 1.62
C SER A 73 29.64 -16.20 2.15
N VAL A 74 30.88 -16.66 2.08
CA VAL A 74 32.07 -15.84 2.37
C VAL A 74 32.36 -14.88 1.20
N ASN A 75 32.95 -13.72 1.49
CA ASN A 75 33.51 -12.83 0.48
C ASN A 75 35.03 -13.02 0.44
N THR A 76 35.57 -13.41 -0.71
CA THR A 76 37.00 -13.68 -0.93
C THR A 76 37.63 -12.78 -1.99
N GLY A 77 36.91 -11.77 -2.48
CA GLY A 77 37.43 -10.83 -3.47
C GLY A 77 38.53 -9.94 -2.91
N GLY A 78 39.52 -9.60 -3.74
CA GLY A 78 40.56 -8.64 -3.40
C GLY A 78 40.00 -7.23 -3.20
N ILE A 79 40.75 -6.35 -2.52
CA ILE A 79 40.27 -5.00 -2.13
C ILE A 79 39.67 -4.24 -3.32
N THR A 80 40.33 -4.26 -4.49
CA THR A 80 39.86 -3.59 -5.72
C THR A 80 38.62 -4.22 -6.38
N GLU A 81 38.26 -5.45 -6.01
CA GLU A 81 37.09 -6.17 -6.51
C GLU A 81 35.87 -5.98 -5.59
N ILE A 82 36.10 -5.65 -4.32
CA ILE A 82 35.04 -5.52 -3.31
C ILE A 82 34.78 -4.06 -2.92
N MET A 83 35.79 -3.19 -2.99
CA MET A 83 35.76 -1.82 -2.49
C MET A 83 36.24 -0.79 -3.51
N ALA A 84 35.59 0.37 -3.51
CA ALA A 84 36.01 1.57 -4.22
C ALA A 84 35.55 2.82 -3.47
N GLU A 85 36.18 3.96 -3.74
CA GLU A 85 35.72 5.26 -3.28
C GLU A 85 34.27 5.52 -3.72
N GLY A 86 33.40 5.83 -2.75
CA GLY A 86 31.95 5.97 -2.93
C GLY A 86 31.18 4.65 -3.19
N GLY A 87 31.86 3.51 -3.19
CA GLY A 87 31.29 2.19 -3.49
C GLY A 87 30.68 2.10 -4.89
N GLU A 88 29.72 1.20 -5.08
CA GLU A 88 29.07 1.01 -6.39
C GLU A 88 28.36 2.26 -6.93
N LEU A 89 27.90 3.18 -6.07
CA LEU A 89 27.15 4.36 -6.51
C LEU A 89 28.05 5.30 -7.32
N GLU A 90 29.18 5.71 -6.75
CA GLU A 90 30.12 6.58 -7.45
C GLU A 90 30.92 5.80 -8.53
N PHE A 91 31.14 4.49 -8.34
CA PHE A 91 31.71 3.65 -9.40
C PHE A 91 30.84 3.64 -10.66
N VAL A 92 29.53 3.43 -10.54
CA VAL A 92 28.63 3.40 -11.70
C VAL A 92 28.37 4.79 -12.26
N LYS A 93 28.37 5.86 -11.44
CA LYS A 93 28.41 7.24 -11.96
C LYS A 93 29.62 7.50 -12.86
N ARG A 94 30.81 6.98 -12.54
CA ARG A 94 31.97 7.06 -13.45
C ARG A 94 31.73 6.34 -14.79
N ILE A 95 31.07 5.18 -14.79
CA ILE A 95 30.64 4.50 -16.03
C ILE A 95 29.63 5.35 -16.81
N ILE A 96 28.68 6.01 -16.12
CA ILE A 96 27.73 6.93 -16.75
C ILE A 96 28.48 8.11 -17.38
N HIS A 97 29.44 8.72 -16.68
CA HIS A 97 30.23 9.84 -17.19
C HIS A 97 31.10 9.47 -18.42
N ASP A 98 31.74 8.29 -18.43
CA ASP A 98 32.42 7.75 -19.61
C ASP A 98 31.41 7.55 -20.77
N SER A 99 30.22 7.04 -20.48
CA SER A 99 29.17 6.81 -21.49
C SER A 99 28.61 8.09 -22.11
N LEU A 100 28.57 9.20 -21.37
CA LEU A 100 28.12 10.50 -21.90
C LEU A 100 29.06 11.09 -22.95
N GLN A 101 30.31 10.65 -22.96
CA GLN A 101 31.31 11.02 -23.96
C GLN A 101 31.39 9.98 -25.08
N LEU A 102 31.37 8.68 -24.77
CA LEU A 102 31.40 7.58 -25.75
C LEU A 102 30.09 7.46 -26.57
N LYS A 103 28.95 7.84 -26.00
CA LYS A 103 27.60 7.86 -26.59
C LYS A 103 27.29 6.62 -27.43
N LYS A 104 27.32 6.75 -28.76
CA LYS A 104 26.95 5.71 -29.73
C LYS A 104 28.10 4.73 -30.09
N ARG A 105 29.30 4.85 -29.51
CA ARG A 105 30.38 3.84 -29.63
C ARG A 105 30.04 2.50 -28.98
N LEU A 106 29.06 2.47 -28.07
CA LEU A 106 28.49 1.23 -27.53
C LEU A 106 26.96 1.26 -27.71
N ARG A 107 26.35 0.15 -28.16
CA ARG A 107 24.89 0.06 -28.32
C ARG A 107 24.17 -0.07 -26.97
N TRP A 108 24.77 -0.74 -25.98
CA TRP A 108 24.28 -0.80 -24.60
C TRP A 108 25.40 -0.66 -23.55
N TYR A 109 25.20 0.20 -22.57
CA TYR A 109 25.99 0.23 -21.34
C TYR A 109 25.23 -0.56 -20.28
N SER A 110 25.90 -1.41 -19.50
CA SER A 110 25.25 -2.14 -18.40
C SER A 110 26.15 -2.39 -17.19
N CYS A 111 25.54 -2.43 -16.02
CA CYS A 111 26.23 -2.70 -14.75
C CYS A 111 25.31 -3.44 -13.77
N MET A 112 25.85 -4.44 -13.08
CA MET A 112 25.18 -5.13 -11.97
C MET A 112 25.28 -4.29 -10.69
N LEU A 113 24.22 -4.28 -9.88
CA LEU A 113 24.18 -3.59 -8.58
C LEU A 113 23.97 -4.60 -7.45
N GLY A 114 24.81 -4.50 -6.42
CA GLY A 114 24.78 -5.29 -5.20
C GLY A 114 23.64 -4.88 -4.26
N LYS A 115 23.31 -3.59 -4.18
CA LYS A 115 22.33 -3.04 -3.23
C LYS A 115 21.13 -2.42 -3.97
N LYS A 116 19.92 -2.67 -3.46
CA LYS A 116 18.68 -2.13 -4.03
C LYS A 116 18.57 -0.59 -3.93
N CYS A 117 19.21 0.01 -2.93
CA CYS A 117 19.20 1.46 -2.74
C CYS A 117 19.91 2.21 -3.87
N SER A 118 20.95 1.63 -4.48
CA SER A 118 21.75 2.23 -5.55
C SER A 118 20.97 2.42 -6.86
N LEU A 119 19.94 1.62 -7.11
CA LEU A 119 19.15 1.65 -8.34
C LEU A 119 18.33 2.95 -8.52
N ALA A 120 17.88 3.57 -7.42
CA ALA A 120 17.09 4.80 -7.49
C ALA A 120 17.92 6.04 -7.92
N PRO A 121 19.02 6.41 -7.23
CA PRO A 121 19.85 7.55 -7.62
C PRO A 121 20.53 7.36 -8.97
N LEU A 122 20.96 6.14 -9.33
CA LEU A 122 21.58 5.90 -10.65
C LEU A 122 20.60 6.06 -11.81
N LYS A 123 19.31 5.73 -11.62
CA LYS A 123 18.27 6.03 -12.61
C LYS A 123 17.96 7.52 -12.70
N GLU A 124 18.05 8.24 -11.59
CA GLU A 124 17.84 9.69 -11.56
C GLU A 124 19.00 10.45 -12.21
N GLU A 125 20.25 10.00 -12.00
CA GLU A 125 21.43 10.48 -12.73
C GLU A 125 21.22 10.35 -14.25
N LEU A 126 20.89 9.14 -14.74
CA LEU A 126 20.61 8.91 -16.16
C LEU A 126 19.47 9.80 -16.70
N ARG A 127 18.47 10.13 -15.86
CA ARG A 127 17.36 11.04 -16.21
C ARG A 127 17.81 12.50 -16.28
N ILE A 128 18.65 12.95 -15.35
CA ILE A 128 19.22 14.31 -15.32
C ILE A 128 20.14 14.53 -16.52
N GLN A 129 20.97 13.53 -16.84
CA GLN A 129 21.90 13.54 -17.97
C GLN A 129 21.22 13.29 -19.34
N GLY A 130 19.89 13.22 -19.39
CA GLY A 130 19.12 13.14 -20.64
C GLY A 130 19.27 11.84 -21.45
N VAL A 131 19.64 10.73 -20.82
CA VAL A 131 19.89 9.46 -21.52
C VAL A 131 18.57 8.85 -22.02
N PRO A 132 18.39 8.63 -23.34
CA PRO A 132 17.06 8.42 -23.93
C PRO A 132 16.46 7.03 -23.65
N LYS A 133 17.30 5.99 -23.50
CA LYS A 133 16.86 4.62 -23.21
C LYS A 133 17.45 4.14 -21.89
N VAL A 134 16.60 3.74 -20.94
CA VAL A 134 17.03 3.17 -19.63
C VAL A 134 16.19 1.93 -19.31
N ALA A 135 16.85 0.81 -19.06
CA ALA A 135 16.29 -0.47 -18.63
C ALA A 135 16.87 -0.90 -17.28
N TYR A 136 16.17 -1.73 -16.53
CA TYR A 136 16.71 -2.36 -15.32
C TYR A 136 16.05 -3.73 -15.07
N THR A 137 16.74 -4.62 -14.35
CA THR A 137 16.21 -5.94 -14.00
C THR A 137 16.61 -6.42 -12.59
N GLU A 138 16.01 -7.50 -12.12
CA GLU A 138 16.30 -8.17 -10.83
C GLU A 138 16.77 -9.60 -11.10
N PHE A 139 17.99 -9.94 -10.71
CA PHE A 139 18.50 -11.31 -10.73
C PHE A 139 18.18 -11.99 -9.39
N CYS A 140 17.48 -13.11 -9.44
CA CYS A 140 16.94 -13.81 -8.26
C CYS A 140 17.53 -15.22 -8.18
N GLN A 141 18.62 -15.41 -7.43
CA GLN A 141 19.25 -16.71 -7.22
C GLN A 141 19.34 -17.06 -5.74
N GLY A 142 18.55 -18.06 -5.32
CA GLY A 142 18.39 -18.42 -3.91
C GLY A 142 17.89 -17.26 -3.05
N ARG A 143 18.61 -16.96 -1.95
CA ARG A 143 18.31 -15.83 -1.05
C ARG A 143 18.95 -14.51 -1.48
N THR A 144 19.88 -14.54 -2.44
CA THR A 144 20.70 -13.38 -2.81
C THR A 144 20.13 -12.73 -4.07
N MET A 145 19.51 -11.57 -3.91
CA MET A 145 19.11 -10.74 -5.04
C MET A 145 20.26 -9.84 -5.50
N ARG A 146 20.30 -9.60 -6.82
CA ARG A 146 21.07 -8.53 -7.46
C ARG A 146 20.14 -7.75 -8.37
N TRP A 147 20.55 -6.55 -8.75
CA TRP A 147 19.90 -5.75 -9.78
C TRP A 147 20.86 -5.58 -10.94
N ALA A 148 20.36 -5.21 -12.12
CA ALA A 148 21.19 -4.65 -13.16
C ALA A 148 20.51 -3.41 -13.74
N LEU A 149 21.33 -2.43 -14.09
CA LEU A 149 20.92 -1.19 -14.76
C LEU A 149 21.60 -1.18 -16.14
N ALA A 150 20.86 -0.83 -17.17
CA ALA A 150 21.36 -0.73 -18.53
C ALA A 150 20.80 0.50 -19.24
N TRP A 151 21.59 1.13 -20.11
CA TRP A 151 21.18 2.33 -20.82
C TRP A 151 21.79 2.42 -22.22
N SER A 152 21.18 3.23 -23.08
CA SER A 152 21.63 3.43 -24.46
C SER A 152 21.33 4.84 -24.94
N PHE A 153 22.18 5.31 -25.86
CA PHE A 153 22.00 6.54 -26.62
C PHE A 153 21.41 6.29 -28.02
N TYR A 154 21.06 5.04 -28.35
CA TYR A 154 20.44 4.66 -29.62
C TYR A 154 18.90 4.73 -29.58
N ASP A 155 18.32 5.16 -30.69
CA ASP A 155 16.89 5.43 -30.82
C ASP A 155 16.14 4.19 -31.35
N ASP A 156 16.84 3.37 -32.16
CA ASP A 156 16.42 2.09 -32.73
C ASP A 156 16.38 0.93 -31.73
N VAL A 157 17.10 0.98 -30.61
CA VAL A 157 17.15 -0.17 -29.70
C VAL A 157 15.83 -0.40 -28.95
N THR A 158 15.30 -1.61 -29.08
CA THR A 158 14.20 -2.13 -28.28
C THR A 158 14.62 -2.20 -26.81
N VAL A 159 13.90 -1.48 -25.94
CA VAL A 159 14.16 -1.49 -24.49
C VAL A 159 13.47 -2.70 -23.88
N PRO A 160 14.19 -3.65 -23.24
CA PRO A 160 13.56 -4.75 -22.53
C PRO A 160 12.67 -4.21 -21.42
N SER A 161 11.42 -4.69 -21.33
CA SER A 161 10.52 -4.27 -20.25
C SER A 161 11.17 -4.61 -18.90
N PRO A 162 11.25 -3.66 -17.96
CA PRO A 162 11.73 -3.98 -16.61
C PRO A 162 10.84 -5.08 -16.03
N PRO A 163 11.38 -5.96 -15.16
CA PRO A 163 10.65 -7.11 -14.63
C PRO A 163 9.34 -6.61 -14.06
N SER A 164 8.24 -7.08 -14.65
CA SER A 164 6.89 -6.67 -14.29
C SER A 164 6.79 -6.66 -12.78
N LYS A 165 6.30 -5.57 -12.17
CA LYS A 165 6.05 -5.54 -10.72
C LYS A 165 5.32 -6.83 -10.40
N ARG A 166 5.98 -7.75 -9.69
CA ARG A 166 5.31 -8.93 -9.13
C ARG A 166 4.38 -8.38 -8.06
N ARG A 167 3.18 -7.93 -8.48
CA ARG A 167 1.94 -8.30 -7.80
C ARG A 167 2.20 -9.76 -7.43
N LYS A 168 2.43 -10.05 -6.15
CA LYS A 168 2.51 -11.43 -5.67
C LYS A 168 1.31 -12.10 -6.31
N LEU A 169 1.50 -13.13 -7.16
CA LEU A 169 0.39 -13.83 -7.82
C LEU A 169 -0.65 -14.06 -6.73
N GLU A 170 -1.77 -13.34 -6.80
CA GLU A 170 -2.53 -13.01 -5.59
C GLU A 170 -3.09 -14.31 -5.05
N LYS A 171 -2.41 -14.92 -4.06
CA LYS A 171 -2.70 -16.27 -3.56
C LYS A 171 -4.22 -16.32 -3.35
N PRO A 172 -4.96 -17.13 -4.14
CA PRO A 172 -6.39 -16.90 -4.39
C PRO A 172 -7.08 -16.68 -3.06
N ARG A 173 -7.45 -15.41 -2.81
CA ARG A 173 -7.66 -14.93 -1.45
C ARG A 173 -8.95 -15.58 -0.97
N LYS A 174 -8.83 -16.53 -0.02
CA LYS A 174 -9.97 -17.33 0.47
C LYS A 174 -11.24 -16.47 0.62
N PRO A 175 -12.40 -16.95 0.13
CA PRO A 175 -13.65 -16.26 0.33
C PRO A 175 -13.93 -16.05 1.81
N ILE A 176 -14.75 -15.05 2.13
CA ILE A 176 -15.36 -14.98 3.46
C ILE A 176 -16.46 -16.05 3.45
N THR A 177 -16.54 -16.89 4.48
CA THR A 177 -17.57 -17.94 4.55
C THR A 177 -18.41 -17.83 5.81
N PHE A 178 -19.67 -18.27 5.72
CA PHE A 178 -20.46 -18.69 6.87
C PHE A 178 -21.41 -19.81 6.48
N VAL A 179 -21.73 -20.67 7.44
CA VAL A 179 -22.68 -21.77 7.27
C VAL A 179 -24.07 -21.33 7.73
N VAL A 180 -25.10 -21.75 7.01
CA VAL A 180 -26.52 -21.71 7.39
C VAL A 180 -26.95 -23.15 7.62
N LEU A 181 -27.27 -23.49 8.88
CA LEU A 181 -27.57 -24.87 9.28
C LEU A 181 -28.89 -25.37 8.66
N GLU A 182 -29.02 -26.68 8.47
CA GLU A 182 -30.23 -27.33 7.94
C GLU A 182 -31.52 -26.93 8.70
N SER A 183 -31.46 -26.81 10.03
CA SER A 183 -32.56 -26.31 10.87
C SER A 183 -32.96 -24.88 10.53
N VAL A 184 -31.98 -24.00 10.35
CA VAL A 184 -32.14 -22.58 9.97
C VAL A 184 -32.74 -22.51 8.55
N MET A 185 -32.35 -23.40 7.63
CA MET A 185 -32.95 -23.52 6.30
C MET A 185 -34.41 -23.98 6.34
N LYS A 186 -34.75 -24.96 7.20
CA LYS A 186 -36.14 -25.41 7.40
C LYS A 186 -37.02 -24.27 7.89
N GLU A 187 -36.58 -23.48 8.88
CA GLU A 187 -37.34 -22.31 9.37
C GLU A 187 -37.48 -21.20 8.33
N LEU A 188 -36.41 -20.90 7.56
CA LEU A 188 -36.48 -19.96 6.43
C LEU A 188 -37.43 -20.43 5.31
N SER A 189 -37.60 -21.74 5.15
CA SER A 189 -38.51 -22.36 4.18
C SER A 189 -39.96 -22.22 4.63
N LEU A 190 -40.27 -22.50 5.91
CA LEU A 190 -41.61 -22.25 6.47
C LEU A 190 -42.02 -20.77 6.33
N LYS A 191 -41.08 -19.83 6.54
CA LYS A 191 -41.30 -18.39 6.34
C LYS A 191 -41.30 -17.94 4.87
N ALA A 192 -40.97 -18.82 3.92
CA ALA A 192 -41.16 -18.59 2.49
C ALA A 192 -42.49 -19.16 1.99
N SER A 193 -42.92 -20.33 2.51
CA SER A 193 -44.20 -20.95 2.20
C SER A 193 -45.40 -20.10 2.64
N SER A 194 -45.30 -19.38 3.77
CA SER A 194 -46.31 -18.38 4.17
C SER A 194 -46.39 -17.15 3.27
N LEU A 195 -45.47 -17.00 2.31
CA LEU A 195 -45.49 -15.99 1.24
C LEU A 195 -45.82 -16.58 -0.15
N GLY A 196 -46.17 -17.88 -0.24
CA GLY A 196 -46.74 -18.48 -1.44
C GLY A 196 -45.77 -19.20 -2.40
N SER A 197 -44.63 -19.71 -1.92
CA SER A 197 -43.74 -20.57 -2.72
C SER A 197 -43.93 -22.06 -2.43
N GLU A 198 -43.85 -22.88 -3.48
CA GLU A 198 -43.73 -24.34 -3.43
C GLU A 198 -42.39 -24.79 -2.79
N THR A 199 -42.18 -26.11 -2.64
CA THR A 199 -41.00 -26.70 -1.99
C THR A 199 -39.72 -26.57 -2.83
N VAL A 200 -39.08 -25.41 -2.77
CA VAL A 200 -37.76 -25.16 -3.40
C VAL A 200 -36.62 -25.71 -2.54
N GLU A 201 -35.51 -26.13 -3.17
CA GLU A 201 -34.33 -26.61 -2.44
C GLU A 201 -33.73 -25.54 -1.50
N GLY A 202 -33.26 -25.97 -0.32
CA GLY A 202 -32.84 -25.09 0.77
C GLY A 202 -31.78 -24.04 0.39
N ILE A 203 -30.83 -24.38 -0.50
CA ILE A 203 -29.85 -23.39 -1.01
C ILE A 203 -30.53 -22.25 -1.77
N VAL A 204 -31.60 -22.53 -2.54
CA VAL A 204 -32.36 -21.51 -3.27
C VAL A 204 -33.19 -20.66 -2.29
N VAL A 205 -33.76 -21.27 -1.25
CA VAL A 205 -34.45 -20.54 -0.18
C VAL A 205 -33.49 -19.56 0.50
N VAL A 206 -32.29 -20.00 0.90
CA VAL A 206 -31.25 -19.14 1.46
C VAL A 206 -30.87 -18.02 0.47
N THR A 207 -30.70 -18.32 -0.82
CA THR A 207 -30.42 -17.31 -1.85
C THR A 207 -31.53 -16.26 -1.95
N THR A 208 -32.82 -16.65 -1.99
CA THR A 208 -33.93 -15.67 -2.09
C THR A 208 -34.01 -14.73 -0.89
N TRP A 209 -33.70 -15.23 0.32
CA TRP A 209 -33.57 -14.37 1.50
C TRP A 209 -32.36 -13.43 1.42
N ILE A 210 -31.23 -13.86 0.85
CA ILE A 210 -30.08 -12.99 0.57
C ILE A 210 -30.44 -11.92 -0.47
N GLU A 211 -31.11 -12.28 -1.57
CA GLU A 211 -31.58 -11.34 -2.59
C GLU A 211 -32.53 -10.28 -2.01
N LYS A 212 -33.44 -10.69 -1.12
CA LYS A 212 -34.33 -9.79 -0.37
C LYS A 212 -33.55 -8.82 0.52
N ILE A 213 -32.60 -9.32 1.31
CA ILE A 213 -31.72 -8.49 2.16
C ILE A 213 -30.90 -7.49 1.32
N LEU A 214 -30.36 -7.91 0.16
CA LEU A 214 -29.63 -7.03 -0.75
C LEU A 214 -30.52 -5.96 -1.38
N THR A 215 -31.78 -6.31 -1.70
CA THR A 215 -32.78 -5.40 -2.27
C THR A 215 -33.22 -4.34 -1.25
N ASP A 216 -33.49 -4.74 0.00
CA ASP A 216 -33.78 -3.83 1.12
C ASP A 216 -32.62 -2.85 1.39
N LEU A 217 -31.39 -3.30 1.15
CA LEU A 217 -30.16 -2.49 1.20
C LEU A 217 -29.88 -1.66 -0.06
N LYS A 218 -30.71 -1.74 -1.11
CA LYS A 218 -30.47 -1.14 -2.44
C LYS A 218 -29.14 -1.53 -3.09
N VAL A 219 -28.55 -2.67 -2.71
CA VAL A 219 -27.36 -3.21 -3.37
C VAL A 219 -27.80 -3.82 -4.70
N GLN A 220 -27.12 -3.48 -5.80
CA GLN A 220 -27.44 -4.09 -7.09
C GLN A 220 -26.93 -5.52 -7.12
N HIS A 221 -27.79 -6.48 -7.48
CA HIS A 221 -27.45 -7.90 -7.57
C HIS A 221 -28.14 -8.56 -8.77
N LYS A 222 -27.56 -9.66 -9.26
CA LYS A 222 -28.10 -10.53 -10.32
C LYS A 222 -27.66 -11.97 -10.08
N ARG A 223 -28.54 -12.94 -10.35
CA ARG A 223 -28.12 -14.36 -10.50
C ARG A 223 -27.19 -14.49 -11.71
N VAL A 224 -26.20 -15.38 -11.61
CA VAL A 224 -25.27 -15.71 -12.70
C VAL A 224 -25.17 -17.24 -12.87
N PRO A 225 -24.79 -17.74 -14.06
CA PRO A 225 -24.63 -19.18 -14.29
C PRO A 225 -23.64 -19.82 -13.30
N CYS A 226 -24.00 -20.97 -12.76
CA CYS A 226 -23.33 -21.64 -11.65
C CYS A 226 -23.42 -23.18 -11.77
N GLY A 227 -22.75 -23.91 -10.87
CA GLY A 227 -22.80 -25.37 -10.81
C GLY A 227 -24.18 -25.94 -10.41
N LYS A 228 -24.31 -27.28 -10.46
CA LYS A 228 -25.58 -27.98 -10.17
C LYS A 228 -26.01 -27.95 -8.70
N GLU A 229 -25.08 -27.73 -7.77
CA GLU A 229 -25.29 -27.80 -6.31
C GLU A 229 -25.00 -26.46 -5.63
N GLU A 230 -25.03 -25.37 -6.40
CA GLU A 230 -24.79 -24.01 -5.93
C GLU A 230 -25.66 -22.98 -6.66
N VAL A 231 -25.93 -21.85 -6.00
CA VAL A 231 -26.60 -20.70 -6.60
C VAL A 231 -25.74 -19.46 -6.42
N SER A 232 -25.42 -18.78 -7.52
CA SER A 232 -24.50 -17.64 -7.52
C SER A 232 -25.17 -16.30 -7.78
N LEU A 233 -24.85 -15.31 -6.94
CA LEU A 233 -25.26 -13.90 -7.06
C LEU A 233 -24.03 -13.02 -7.31
N PHE A 234 -23.98 -12.32 -8.44
CA PHE A 234 -23.02 -11.22 -8.65
C PHE A 234 -23.63 -9.92 -8.14
N LEU A 235 -22.95 -9.22 -7.24
CA LEU A 235 -23.40 -7.93 -6.70
C LEU A 235 -22.43 -6.78 -6.95
N THR A 236 -22.97 -5.57 -7.00
CA THR A 236 -22.26 -4.29 -7.12
C THR A 236 -22.80 -3.33 -6.05
N ALA A 237 -21.96 -3.03 -5.06
CA ALA A 237 -22.29 -2.11 -3.98
C ALA A 237 -21.88 -0.68 -4.37
N VAL A 238 -22.86 0.18 -4.63
CA VAL A 238 -22.65 1.58 -5.02
C VAL A 238 -22.55 2.51 -3.81
N GLU A 239 -23.42 2.32 -2.81
CA GLU A 239 -23.40 3.06 -1.55
C GLU A 239 -23.27 2.13 -0.33
N ASN A 240 -22.87 2.70 0.82
CA ASN A 240 -22.77 1.97 2.09
C ASN A 240 -24.07 2.12 2.89
N SER A 241 -25.04 1.26 2.57
CA SER A 241 -26.38 1.27 3.15
C SER A 241 -26.51 0.46 4.45
N TRP A 242 -25.68 -0.56 4.65
CA TRP A 242 -25.77 -1.49 5.79
C TRP A 242 -25.20 -0.91 7.10
N ILE A 243 -24.22 -0.01 7.04
CA ILE A 243 -23.62 0.61 8.24
C ILE A 243 -24.51 1.72 8.82
N HIS A 244 -24.48 1.85 10.15
CA HIS A 244 -25.26 2.82 10.93
C HIS A 244 -26.79 2.76 10.72
N LEU A 245 -27.35 1.68 10.15
CA LEU A 245 -28.79 1.56 9.90
C LEU A 245 -29.64 1.71 11.18
N ARG A 246 -29.15 1.23 12.34
CA ARG A 246 -29.74 1.48 13.67
C ARG A 246 -29.71 2.96 14.09
N ARG A 247 -28.66 3.71 13.71
CA ARG A 247 -28.54 5.16 13.96
C ARG A 247 -29.54 5.89 13.06
N LYS A 248 -29.44 5.71 11.73
CA LYS A 248 -30.36 6.26 10.71
C LYS A 248 -31.84 5.99 11.05
N LYS A 249 -32.20 4.82 11.58
CA LYS A 249 -33.58 4.53 12.03
C LYS A 249 -34.00 5.31 13.29
N ARG A 250 -33.11 5.45 14.29
CA ARG A 250 -33.35 6.33 15.46
C ARG A 250 -33.45 7.80 15.04
N ASP A 251 -32.58 8.25 14.14
CA ASP A 251 -32.51 9.63 13.67
C ASP A 251 -33.77 9.99 12.86
N ARG A 252 -34.28 9.09 12.00
CA ARG A 252 -35.59 9.24 11.36
C ARG A 252 -36.74 9.28 12.36
N VAL A 253 -36.70 8.47 13.43
CA VAL A 253 -37.73 8.50 14.49
C VAL A 253 -37.66 9.78 15.32
N ARG A 254 -36.48 10.41 15.46
CA ARG A 254 -36.34 11.76 16.03
C ARG A 254 -36.92 12.82 15.09
N GLN A 255 -36.50 12.83 13.82
CA GLN A 255 -37.04 13.74 12.80
C GLN A 255 -38.57 13.66 12.68
N LEU A 256 -39.16 12.46 12.72
CA LEU A 256 -40.61 12.24 12.72
C LEU A 256 -41.34 12.71 14.01
N ARG A 257 -40.61 12.89 15.12
CA ARG A 257 -41.12 13.53 16.36
C ARG A 257 -40.87 15.04 16.39
N GLU A 258 -39.93 15.52 15.58
CA GLU A 258 -39.54 16.92 15.44
C GLU A 258 -40.31 17.67 14.33
N VAL A 259 -41.11 16.95 13.52
CA VAL A 259 -42.10 17.57 12.61
C VAL A 259 -43.05 18.44 13.45
N PRO A 260 -43.33 19.70 13.06
CA PRO A 260 -44.27 20.54 13.79
C PRO A 260 -45.64 19.87 13.93
N ARG A 261 -46.10 19.69 15.17
CA ARG A 261 -47.53 19.48 15.44
C ARG A 261 -48.28 20.70 14.90
N ALA A 262 -49.49 20.46 14.36
CA ALA A 262 -50.33 21.52 13.80
C ALA A 262 -50.44 22.72 14.78
N PRO A 263 -50.39 23.98 14.30
CA PRO A 263 -50.48 25.14 15.17
C PRO A 263 -51.69 25.06 16.10
N LYS A 264 -51.52 25.42 17.38
CA LYS A 264 -52.58 25.29 18.40
C LYS A 264 -53.91 25.91 17.94
N ASN A 265 -53.85 27.01 17.21
CA ASN A 265 -54.98 27.72 16.62
C ASN A 265 -55.89 26.81 15.73
N VAL A 266 -55.33 25.79 15.07
CA VAL A 266 -56.09 24.84 14.24
C VAL A 266 -56.81 23.79 15.10
N ILE A 267 -56.18 23.36 16.20
CA ILE A 267 -56.77 22.41 17.16
C ILE A 267 -57.89 23.12 17.94
N GLN A 268 -57.60 24.31 18.46
CA GLN A 268 -58.54 25.15 19.19
C GLN A 268 -59.76 25.52 18.33
N ALA A 269 -59.59 25.89 17.05
CA ALA A 269 -60.71 26.15 16.13
C ALA A 269 -61.55 24.91 15.76
N LEU A 270 -61.08 23.69 16.06
CA LEU A 270 -61.86 22.45 15.94
C LEU A 270 -62.55 22.07 17.26
N GLU A 271 -61.98 22.45 18.41
CA GLU A 271 -62.55 22.22 19.75
C GLU A 271 -63.65 23.24 20.06
N GLU A 272 -63.43 24.54 19.80
CA GLU A 272 -64.41 25.62 19.98
C GLU A 272 -65.65 25.44 19.09
N LYS A 273 -65.51 24.77 17.94
CA LYS A 273 -66.64 24.38 17.07
C LYS A 273 -67.49 23.22 17.62
N LYS A 274 -67.15 22.66 18.79
CA LYS A 274 -67.77 21.45 19.35
C LYS A 274 -68.45 21.68 20.71
N SER A 275 -68.40 22.90 21.27
CA SER A 275 -68.86 23.22 22.63
C SER A 275 -70.02 24.23 22.65
N THR A 276 -71.24 23.77 22.37
CA THR A 276 -72.48 24.40 22.84
C THR A 276 -73.24 23.38 23.69
N PRO A 277 -73.57 23.66 24.97
CA PRO A 277 -73.96 22.61 25.92
C PRO A 277 -75.45 22.27 25.94
N LYS A 278 -75.76 21.04 26.38
CA LYS A 278 -76.97 20.69 27.12
C LYS A 278 -76.57 19.84 28.33
N GLU A 279 -77.35 19.93 29.40
CA GLU A 279 -76.96 19.56 30.77
C GLU A 279 -77.37 18.14 31.20
N CYS A 280 -77.09 17.82 32.47
CA CYS A 280 -77.49 16.66 33.29
C CYS A 280 -76.54 15.42 33.23
N GLY A 281 -76.07 14.85 34.36
CA GLY A 281 -76.11 15.30 35.76
C GLY A 281 -75.99 14.15 36.79
N SER A 282 -75.23 14.33 37.89
CA SER A 282 -74.99 13.37 39.02
C SER A 282 -74.22 12.07 38.65
N SER A 283 -73.56 11.26 39.50
CA SER A 283 -72.94 11.32 40.87
C SER A 283 -72.25 9.93 41.13
N GLN A 284 -71.34 9.63 42.07
CA GLN A 284 -70.50 10.35 43.06
C GLN A 284 -69.31 9.41 43.53
N ASP A 285 -68.73 9.66 44.73
CA ASP A 285 -67.84 8.78 45.56
C ASP A 285 -66.38 8.53 45.07
N LEU A 286 -65.25 8.72 45.79
CA LEU A 286 -64.84 8.79 47.24
C LEU A 286 -64.73 7.41 47.96
N ALA A 287 -63.71 7.04 48.74
CA ALA A 287 -62.39 7.61 49.14
C ALA A 287 -61.38 6.42 49.42
N SER A 288 -60.22 6.45 50.11
CA SER A 288 -59.44 7.42 50.93
C SER A 288 -57.93 7.06 50.98
N GLY A 289 -57.12 7.73 51.82
CA GLY A 289 -55.79 7.27 52.32
C GLY A 289 -55.85 6.91 53.83
N PRO A 290 -54.79 7.07 54.66
CA PRO A 290 -53.39 7.50 54.38
C PRO A 290 -52.30 6.63 55.10
N GLY A 291 -51.04 7.11 55.22
CA GLY A 291 -50.06 6.60 56.22
C GLY A 291 -48.57 6.82 55.88
N GLU A 292 -47.78 7.35 56.81
CA GLU A 292 -46.33 7.64 56.66
C GLU A 292 -45.45 6.75 57.58
N SER A 293 -44.18 6.53 57.23
CA SER A 293 -43.04 6.67 58.19
C SER A 293 -41.66 6.34 57.58
N ALA A 294 -40.67 7.08 58.08
CA ALA A 294 -39.21 6.90 58.00
C ALA A 294 -38.62 7.67 59.21
N PRO A 295 -37.30 7.67 59.50
CA PRO A 295 -36.18 6.96 58.89
C PRO A 295 -35.40 6.11 59.92
N CYS A 296 -34.21 5.61 59.55
CA CYS A 296 -33.13 5.37 60.52
C CYS A 296 -31.75 5.47 59.85
N ALA A 297 -30.80 6.12 60.52
CA ALA A 297 -29.40 6.22 60.12
C ALA A 297 -28.52 6.47 61.36
N LEU A 298 -27.38 5.79 61.47
CA LEU A 298 -26.32 6.06 62.46
C LEU A 298 -24.94 5.80 61.83
N GLN A 299 -23.91 6.38 62.43
CA GLN A 299 -22.52 6.43 61.94
C GLN A 299 -21.55 5.73 62.93
N GLU A 300 -20.25 6.01 62.77
CA GLU A 300 -19.13 5.74 63.69
C GLU A 300 -18.55 4.30 63.65
N GLY A 301 -17.22 4.08 63.72
CA GLY A 301 -16.15 5.08 63.77
C GLY A 301 -14.72 4.54 63.61
N GLU A 302 -13.81 5.50 63.44
CA GLU A 302 -12.34 5.55 63.49
C GLU A 302 -11.64 4.78 64.64
N SER A 303 -10.30 4.52 64.71
CA SER A 303 -9.10 4.91 63.91
C SER A 303 -7.81 4.18 64.39
N ALA A 304 -6.70 4.27 63.61
CA ALA A 304 -5.29 4.50 64.06
C ALA A 304 -4.54 3.44 64.94
N THR A 305 -3.19 3.37 65.11
CA THR A 305 -1.94 3.71 64.35
C THR A 305 -0.71 3.01 65.04
N VAL A 306 0.54 3.25 64.55
CA VAL A 306 1.86 3.26 65.27
C VAL A 306 2.88 2.09 65.05
N GLU A 307 4.01 2.44 64.40
CA GLU A 307 5.47 2.15 64.60
C GLU A 307 6.02 0.78 65.11
N GLY A 308 7.28 0.37 64.84
CA GLY A 308 8.36 0.94 63.99
C GLY A 308 9.78 0.36 64.26
N HIS A 309 10.82 1.03 63.72
CA HIS A 309 12.30 0.91 63.97
C HIS A 309 13.17 -0.19 63.28
N GLY A 310 14.46 0.17 63.04
CA GLY A 310 15.58 -0.64 62.45
C GLY A 310 16.70 -0.96 63.49
N PRO A 311 18.04 -0.87 63.23
CA PRO A 311 18.78 -0.29 62.08
C PRO A 311 20.09 -1.08 61.65
N ASN A 312 21.08 -0.38 61.03
CA ASN A 312 22.55 -0.69 60.91
C ASN A 312 23.05 -1.77 59.89
N GLN A 313 24.24 -1.69 59.23
CA GLN A 313 25.27 -0.61 59.11
C GLN A 313 26.29 -0.81 57.91
N ASP A 314 27.15 0.21 57.70
CA ASP A 314 28.57 0.21 57.23
C ASP A 314 29.06 0.41 55.76
N SER A 315 29.89 1.47 55.62
CA SER A 315 31.17 1.66 54.86
C SER A 315 31.19 1.75 53.31
N LEU A 316 31.61 2.85 52.65
CA LEU A 316 32.96 3.50 52.50
C LEU A 316 33.92 2.71 51.55
N SER A 317 34.73 3.31 50.65
CA SER A 317 35.25 4.69 50.50
C SER A 317 35.55 5.16 49.05
N GLN A 318 35.84 6.47 48.93
CA GLN A 318 36.80 7.21 48.08
C GLN A 318 37.93 6.41 47.36
N ASP A 319 38.59 6.88 46.27
CA ASP A 319 38.39 8.01 45.30
C ASP A 319 39.05 7.58 43.93
N GLU A 320 39.77 8.29 43.03
CA GLU A 320 40.40 9.64 42.86
C GLU A 320 40.74 9.88 41.34
N ASN A 321 41.36 11.01 40.94
CA ASN A 321 41.84 11.32 39.57
C ASN A 321 43.10 12.21 39.58
N PRO A 322 44.09 12.00 38.68
CA PRO A 322 44.67 13.15 37.96
C PRO A 322 45.13 12.91 36.49
N GLU A 323 45.10 13.99 35.70
CA GLU A 323 45.91 14.21 34.47
C GLU A 323 47.27 14.87 34.86
N PRO A 324 48.16 15.44 33.99
CA PRO A 324 48.18 15.51 32.51
C PRO A 324 49.58 15.24 31.85
N MET A 325 49.65 15.34 30.52
CA MET A 325 50.60 16.23 29.82
C MET A 325 50.32 16.34 28.30
N GLU A 326 50.41 17.58 27.81
CA GLU A 326 51.07 18.12 26.60
C GLU A 326 51.61 17.12 25.51
N ASP A 327 51.70 17.48 24.22
CA ASP A 327 52.14 18.79 23.73
C ASP A 327 51.78 19.14 22.26
N GLU A 328 52.08 20.39 21.91
CA GLU A 328 52.39 21.02 20.62
C GLU A 328 51.33 21.23 19.51
N ARG A 329 51.37 22.48 19.03
CA ARG A 329 50.44 23.18 18.13
C ARG A 329 51.00 23.24 16.71
N SER A 330 50.13 23.38 15.70
CA SER A 330 50.50 23.99 14.42
C SER A 330 49.27 24.63 13.76
N GLU A 331 49.32 25.93 13.51
CA GLU A 331 48.32 26.69 12.75
C GLU A 331 48.95 27.21 11.47
N GLU A 332 48.23 27.16 10.34
CA GLU A 332 48.37 28.16 9.29
C GLU A 332 46.99 28.70 8.90
N LYS A 333 46.89 30.03 8.81
CA LYS A 333 45.69 30.76 8.37
C LYS A 333 45.78 31.07 6.88
N GLY A 334 44.63 31.09 6.23
CA GLY A 334 44.46 31.59 4.86
C GLY A 334 43.12 32.33 4.70
N GLU A 335 43.02 33.53 5.24
CA GLU A 335 41.88 34.44 5.05
C GLU A 335 42.16 35.37 3.85
N MET A 336 41.24 35.45 2.88
CA MET A 336 41.08 36.66 2.07
C MET A 336 39.62 36.81 1.59
N GLU A 337 39.11 38.04 1.64
CA GLU A 337 37.70 38.36 1.43
C GLU A 337 37.37 38.88 0.02
N VAL A 338 36.09 38.67 -0.34
CA VAL A 338 35.18 39.61 -1.05
C VAL A 338 35.67 40.36 -2.30
N LEU A 339 34.89 40.23 -3.38
CA LEU A 339 34.49 41.38 -4.21
C LEU A 339 33.09 41.16 -4.83
N GLU A 340 32.31 42.24 -4.95
CA GLU A 340 30.92 42.22 -5.39
C GLU A 340 30.71 42.50 -6.88
N GLY A 341 29.48 42.25 -7.36
CA GLY A 341 28.92 42.85 -8.57
C GLY A 341 28.13 41.86 -9.42
N CYS A 342 26.89 42.10 -9.84
CA CYS A 342 25.90 43.15 -9.59
C CYS A 342 24.63 42.69 -10.36
N LYS A 343 23.43 43.23 -10.07
CA LYS A 343 22.24 42.95 -10.90
C LYS A 343 22.18 43.88 -12.11
N GLY A 344 21.76 43.34 -13.27
CA GLY A 344 21.45 44.12 -14.47
C GLY A 344 20.18 43.60 -15.15
N SER A 345 19.28 44.52 -15.51
CA SER A 345 18.05 44.25 -16.26
C SER A 345 17.98 45.19 -17.46
N GLY A 346 17.48 44.74 -18.61
CA GLY A 346 17.30 45.60 -19.78
C GLY A 346 16.86 44.84 -21.03
N HIS A 347 15.73 45.24 -21.61
CA HIS A 347 15.25 44.74 -22.90
C HIS A 347 16.09 45.27 -24.07
N GLY A 348 16.20 44.47 -25.12
CA GLY A 348 16.46 44.93 -26.49
C GLY A 348 15.65 44.05 -27.45
N ALA A 349 14.71 44.63 -28.18
CA ALA A 349 13.83 43.91 -29.11
C ALA A 349 13.77 44.64 -30.45
N GLN A 350 13.81 43.88 -31.55
CA GLN A 350 13.45 44.20 -32.95
C GLN A 350 14.00 43.07 -33.86
N ASP A 351 13.40 42.67 -34.98
CA ASP A 351 11.99 42.74 -35.40
C ASP A 351 11.76 41.88 -36.68
N ARG A 352 10.51 41.84 -37.17
CA ARG A 352 10.08 41.46 -38.55
C ARG A 352 10.11 39.96 -38.93
N GLU A 353 8.95 39.35 -39.25
CA GLU A 353 8.16 39.36 -40.52
C GLU A 353 8.79 38.47 -41.61
N ALA A 354 8.11 37.52 -42.27
CA ALA A 354 6.69 37.09 -42.27
C ALA A 354 6.62 35.54 -42.54
N SER A 355 5.58 34.82 -43.02
CA SER A 355 4.28 35.15 -43.66
C SER A 355 3.27 33.97 -43.55
N GLU A 356 2.32 33.84 -44.47
CA GLU A 356 1.20 32.87 -44.54
C GLU A 356 1.60 31.55 -45.26
N GLN A 357 0.89 30.40 -45.21
CA GLN A 357 -0.49 30.17 -45.66
C GLN A 357 -1.03 28.75 -45.29
N PHE A 358 -2.25 28.39 -45.73
CA PHE A 358 -3.04 27.21 -45.31
C PHE A 358 -2.68 25.87 -46.02
N SER A 359 -2.74 24.73 -45.29
CA SER A 359 -3.73 23.65 -45.56
C SER A 359 -3.65 22.44 -44.58
N SER A 360 -4.73 21.66 -44.57
CA SER A 360 -5.08 20.49 -43.71
C SER A 360 -4.42 19.16 -44.18
N PRO A 361 -4.44 18.03 -43.41
CA PRO A 361 -5.42 17.69 -42.37
C PRO A 361 -4.91 17.15 -41.01
N VAL A 362 -5.85 17.09 -40.07
CA VAL A 362 -5.71 16.52 -38.73
C VAL A 362 -5.75 14.99 -38.80
N SER A 363 -4.83 14.33 -38.09
CA SER A 363 -4.96 12.93 -37.68
C SER A 363 -5.13 12.90 -36.16
N GLU A 364 -6.36 12.69 -35.68
CA GLU A 364 -6.64 12.72 -34.25
C GLU A 364 -5.92 11.59 -33.51
N LYS A 365 -5.18 11.94 -32.46
CA LYS A 365 -4.63 10.95 -31.52
C LYS A 365 -5.80 10.24 -30.85
N GLY A 366 -5.88 8.92 -31.01
CA GLY A 366 -6.97 8.11 -30.45
C GLY A 366 -7.11 8.34 -28.95
N ASN A 367 -8.10 9.14 -28.56
CA ASN A 367 -8.43 9.37 -27.17
C ASN A 367 -8.79 8.03 -26.53
N HIS A 368 -8.05 7.66 -25.48
CA HIS A 368 -8.35 6.45 -24.73
C HIS A 368 -9.72 6.65 -24.08
N LEU A 369 -10.76 5.99 -24.62
CA LEU A 369 -12.13 6.14 -24.17
C LEU A 369 -12.26 5.61 -22.73
N GLN A 370 -12.06 6.52 -21.78
CA GLN A 370 -12.25 6.30 -20.36
C GLN A 370 -13.76 6.28 -20.07
N GLY A 371 -14.40 5.19 -20.49
CA GLY A 371 -15.84 4.97 -20.34
C GLY A 371 -16.28 5.19 -18.89
N VAL A 372 -17.48 5.74 -18.73
CA VAL A 372 -18.00 6.25 -17.45
C VAL A 372 -18.28 5.09 -16.48
N ALA A 373 -17.22 4.62 -15.83
CA ALA A 373 -17.29 3.65 -14.75
C ALA A 373 -17.98 4.31 -13.54
N GLY A 374 -19.26 3.99 -13.33
CA GLY A 374 -20.02 4.47 -12.17
C GLY A 374 -19.30 4.15 -10.86
N ARG A 375 -19.30 5.08 -9.91
CA ARG A 375 -18.55 4.97 -8.65
C ARG A 375 -19.11 3.87 -7.73
N TYR A 376 -18.64 2.64 -7.87
CA TYR A 376 -18.89 1.55 -6.92
C TYR A 376 -17.84 1.49 -5.80
N LEU A 377 -18.27 1.05 -4.63
CA LEU A 377 -17.40 0.72 -3.50
C LEU A 377 -16.69 -0.61 -3.74
N PHE A 378 -17.45 -1.64 -4.12
CA PHE A 378 -16.93 -2.96 -4.50
C PHE A 378 -17.94 -3.79 -5.30
N LYS A 379 -17.42 -4.86 -5.92
CA LYS A 379 -18.15 -5.94 -6.58
C LYS A 379 -17.73 -7.26 -5.93
N CYS A 380 -18.68 -8.16 -5.68
CA CYS A 380 -18.36 -9.51 -5.22
C CYS A 380 -19.32 -10.55 -5.79
N LEU A 381 -18.89 -11.81 -5.77
CA LEU A 381 -19.70 -12.98 -6.11
C LEU A 381 -20.05 -13.69 -4.80
N ILE A 382 -21.34 -13.86 -4.52
CA ILE A 382 -21.83 -14.73 -3.45
C ILE A 382 -22.19 -16.07 -4.08
N ASN A 383 -21.65 -17.18 -3.57
CA ASN A 383 -22.10 -18.53 -3.89
C ASN A 383 -22.80 -19.12 -2.66
N VAL A 384 -24.02 -19.64 -2.82
CA VAL A 384 -24.69 -20.46 -1.81
C VAL A 384 -24.58 -21.90 -2.28
N LYS A 385 -23.70 -22.68 -1.66
CA LYS A 385 -23.41 -24.07 -2.00
C LYS A 385 -24.09 -25.01 -1.00
N LYS A 386 -24.44 -26.21 -1.44
CA LYS A 386 -24.81 -27.31 -0.54
C LYS A 386 -23.54 -27.92 0.05
N GLU A 387 -23.47 -28.05 1.37
CA GLU A 387 -22.34 -28.68 2.08
C GLU A 387 -22.91 -29.71 3.08
N VAL A 388 -22.97 -30.97 2.62
CA VAL A 388 -23.72 -32.06 3.28
C VAL A 388 -25.21 -31.68 3.42
N ASP A 389 -25.72 -31.47 4.63
CA ASP A 389 -27.10 -31.07 4.90
C ASP A 389 -27.24 -29.54 5.06
N ASP A 390 -26.13 -28.82 5.22
CA ASP A 390 -26.08 -27.38 5.46
C ASP A 390 -25.89 -26.58 4.15
N ALA A 391 -26.04 -25.26 4.21
CA ALA A 391 -25.68 -24.35 3.13
C ALA A 391 -24.44 -23.50 3.48
N LEU A 392 -23.38 -23.64 2.69
CA LEU A 392 -22.17 -22.83 2.77
C LEU A 392 -22.33 -21.56 1.90
N VAL A 393 -22.30 -20.39 2.55
CA VAL A 393 -22.32 -19.10 1.85
C VAL A 393 -20.88 -18.58 1.72
N GLU A 394 -20.35 -18.56 0.50
CA GLU A 394 -19.04 -17.99 0.16
C GLU A 394 -19.18 -16.58 -0.43
N MET A 395 -18.35 -15.62 -0.01
CA MET A 395 -18.25 -14.30 -0.65
C MET A 395 -16.84 -14.07 -1.21
N HIS A 396 -16.75 -14.08 -2.55
CA HIS A 396 -15.52 -13.90 -3.33
C HIS A 396 -15.36 -12.45 -3.77
N TRP A 397 -14.21 -11.85 -3.46
CA TRP A 397 -13.90 -10.47 -3.87
C TRP A 397 -13.57 -10.41 -5.36
N VAL A 398 -14.28 -9.57 -6.11
CA VAL A 398 -14.02 -9.35 -7.55
C VAL A 398 -13.25 -8.06 -7.76
N GLU A 399 -13.76 -6.94 -7.23
CA GLU A 399 -13.20 -5.61 -7.48
C GLU A 399 -13.63 -4.62 -6.38
N GLY A 400 -12.90 -3.51 -6.19
CA GLY A 400 -13.34 -2.43 -5.30
C GLY A 400 -12.22 -1.67 -4.62
N GLN A 401 -12.60 -0.70 -3.78
CA GLN A 401 -11.68 0.20 -3.07
C GLN A 401 -11.26 -0.33 -1.69
N ASN A 402 -12.17 -1.00 -0.96
CA ASN A 402 -11.91 -1.52 0.39
C ASN A 402 -12.62 -2.86 0.63
N ARG A 403 -11.86 -3.92 0.98
CA ARG A 403 -12.37 -5.28 1.25
C ARG A 403 -13.12 -5.40 2.57
N ASP A 404 -12.88 -4.50 3.54
CA ASP A 404 -13.58 -4.54 4.83
C ASP A 404 -15.07 -4.18 4.70
N LEU A 405 -15.45 -3.47 3.63
CA LEU A 405 -16.84 -3.26 3.27
C LEU A 405 -17.54 -4.59 2.92
N MET A 406 -16.82 -5.54 2.31
CA MET A 406 -17.31 -6.90 2.03
C MET A 406 -17.39 -7.74 3.31
N ASN A 407 -16.40 -7.62 4.21
CA ASN A 407 -16.45 -8.21 5.55
C ASN A 407 -17.71 -7.75 6.31
N GLN A 408 -17.98 -6.44 6.31
CA GLN A 408 -19.12 -5.82 6.99
C GLN A 408 -20.46 -6.20 6.34
N LEU A 409 -20.55 -6.28 5.01
CA LEU A 409 -21.76 -6.75 4.32
C LEU A 409 -22.03 -8.24 4.60
N CYS A 410 -21.00 -9.10 4.58
CA CYS A 410 -21.11 -10.52 4.94
C CYS A 410 -21.64 -10.69 6.37
N THR A 411 -21.06 -9.96 7.33
CA THR A 411 -21.52 -9.96 8.73
C THR A 411 -22.95 -9.41 8.86
N TYR A 412 -23.34 -8.41 8.07
CA TYR A 412 -24.71 -7.90 8.07
C TYR A 412 -25.71 -8.96 7.54
N ILE A 413 -25.43 -9.57 6.38
CA ILE A 413 -26.31 -10.59 5.76
C ILE A 413 -26.51 -11.77 6.73
N ARG A 414 -25.40 -12.34 7.25
CA ARG A 414 -25.44 -13.41 8.26
C ARG A 414 -26.33 -13.02 9.45
N ASN A 415 -26.13 -11.83 10.02
CA ASN A 415 -26.90 -11.36 11.17
C ASN A 415 -28.38 -11.06 10.88
N GLN A 416 -28.77 -10.83 9.61
CA GLN A 416 -30.19 -10.70 9.25
C GLN A 416 -30.83 -12.07 9.03
N ILE A 417 -30.12 -13.04 8.43
CA ILE A 417 -30.59 -14.43 8.30
C ILE A 417 -30.95 -15.02 9.67
N PHE A 418 -30.03 -14.93 10.65
CA PHE A 418 -30.31 -15.43 12.00
C PHE A 418 -31.42 -14.67 12.74
N ARG A 419 -31.69 -13.39 12.41
CA ARG A 419 -32.87 -12.67 12.95
C ARG A 419 -34.18 -13.08 12.29
N LEU A 420 -34.17 -13.37 10.99
CA LEU A 420 -35.34 -13.85 10.27
C LEU A 420 -35.81 -15.21 10.80
N VAL A 421 -34.90 -16.00 11.38
CA VAL A 421 -35.23 -17.20 12.13
C VAL A 421 -35.70 -16.86 13.56
N ALA A 422 -34.92 -16.12 14.35
CA ALA A 422 -35.26 -15.71 15.72
C ALA A 422 -36.28 -14.54 15.83
N SER A 423 -37.38 -14.56 15.05
CA SER A 423 -38.49 -13.58 15.07
C SER A 423 -39.86 -14.18 14.79
#